data_AF-A0A482VKA1-F1
#
_entry.id   AF-A0A482VKA1-F1
#
_cell.length_a   1.000
_cell.length_b   1.000
_cell.length_c   1.000
_cell.angle_alpha   90.00
_cell.angle_beta   90.00
_cell.angle_gamma   90.00
#
_symmetry.space_group_name_H-M   'P 1'
#
loop_
_entity.id
_entity.type
_entity.pdbx_description
1 polymer ?
#
loop_
_entity_poly.entity_id
_entity_poly.type
_entity_poly.pdbx_seq_one_letter_code
_entity_poly.pdbx_strand_id
1 'polypeptide(L)'
;MHEDQPVAQNFSIISKLSASSFKKCDRKSDDFNQCLVTAVQGAIKQLEKPIPELELPSLEPVKGPHLTVAPGRNIFHIEQNYENFDSYGFSTANVSKFA
;
A
#
# COMPACT_ATOMS: atom_id res chain seq x y z
N MET A 1 -8.34 -30.68 40.71
CA MET A 1 -7.60 -31.28 39.58
C MET A 1 -7.78 -30.35 38.39
N HIS A 2 -6.70 -29.64 38.05
CA HIS A 2 -6.37 -28.92 36.79
C HIS A 2 -7.31 -27.73 36.50
N GLU A 3 -7.07 -26.53 37.03
CA GLU A 3 -5.90 -25.63 36.92
C GLU A 3 -5.71 -25.13 35.47
N ASP A 4 -6.14 -23.88 35.26
CA ASP A 4 -6.17 -23.12 34.02
C ASP A 4 -4.81 -23.08 33.30
N GLN A 5 -4.79 -23.51 32.05
CA GLN A 5 -3.64 -23.38 31.17
C GLN A 5 -3.70 -22.02 30.45
N PRO A 6 -2.72 -21.11 30.63
CA PRO A 6 -2.77 -19.81 29.96
C PRO A 6 -2.53 -20.00 28.46
N VAL A 7 -3.43 -19.45 27.66
CA VAL A 7 -3.21 -19.26 26.22
C VAL A 7 -1.98 -18.37 26.03
N ALA A 8 -0.86 -19.00 25.66
CA ALA A 8 0.32 -18.29 25.19
C ALA A 8 -0.05 -17.57 23.89
N GLN A 9 -0.53 -16.33 24.01
CA GLN A 9 -0.72 -15.43 22.88
C GLN A 9 0.64 -15.23 22.20
N ASN A 10 0.70 -15.56 20.92
CA ASN A 10 1.88 -15.51 20.06
C ASN A 10 2.59 -14.15 20.08
N PHE A 11 3.57 -13.98 20.97
CA PHE A 11 4.50 -12.84 20.98
C PHE A 11 5.35 -12.74 19.68
N SER A 12 5.37 -13.78 18.85
CA SER A 12 6.15 -13.85 17.61
C SER A 12 5.57 -13.07 16.43
N ILE A 13 4.26 -12.77 16.42
CA ILE A 13 3.64 -12.04 15.30
C ILE A 13 3.95 -10.53 15.40
N ILE A 14 4.05 -10.00 16.62
CA ILE A 14 4.29 -8.56 16.88
C ILE A 14 5.72 -8.16 16.48
N SER A 15 6.71 -9.06 16.61
CA SER A 15 8.10 -8.77 16.25
C SER A 15 8.35 -8.70 14.74
N LYS A 16 7.56 -9.41 13.92
CA LYS A 16 7.65 -9.36 12.45
C LYS A 16 7.08 -8.07 11.86
N LEU A 17 6.00 -7.54 12.44
CA LEU A 17 5.44 -6.24 12.05
C LEU A 17 6.39 -5.08 12.37
N SER A 18 7.20 -5.23 13.42
CA SER A 18 8.26 -4.28 13.80
C SER A 18 9.43 -4.24 12.80
N ALA A 19 9.60 -5.26 11.97
CA ALA A 19 10.69 -5.38 10.98
C ALA A 19 10.36 -4.76 9.61
N SER A 20 9.19 -4.14 9.42
CA SER A 20 8.93 -3.44 8.16
C SER A 20 9.90 -2.26 8.01
N SER A 21 10.65 -2.19 6.91
CA SER A 21 11.56 -1.08 6.58
C SER A 21 10.84 0.22 6.21
N PHE A 22 9.55 0.35 6.50
CA PHE A 22 8.81 1.59 6.30
C PHE A 22 9.30 2.66 7.28
N LYS A 23 9.58 3.84 6.74
CA LYS A 23 9.98 5.01 7.53
C LYS A 23 8.82 5.45 8.41
N LYS A 24 9.10 5.62 9.70
CA LYS A 24 8.15 6.18 10.68
C LYS A 24 8.35 7.70 10.79
N CYS A 25 7.27 8.43 11.06
CA CYS A 25 7.28 9.87 11.23
C CYS A 25 6.69 10.26 12.58
N ASP A 26 7.33 11.20 13.28
CA ASP A 26 6.78 11.77 14.51
C ASP A 26 5.72 12.83 14.17
N ARG A 27 4.49 12.57 14.60
CA ARG A 27 3.33 13.45 14.38
C ARG A 27 3.47 14.82 15.05
N LYS A 28 4.32 14.95 16.06
CA LYS A 28 4.54 16.21 16.77
C LYS A 28 5.71 17.02 16.22
N SER A 29 6.46 16.48 15.26
CA SER A 29 7.58 17.19 14.66
C SER A 29 7.11 18.31 13.74
N ASP A 30 7.81 19.43 13.73
CA ASP A 30 7.54 20.57 12.85
C ASP A 30 7.70 20.20 11.36
N ASP A 31 8.46 19.15 11.04
CA ASP A 31 8.70 18.64 9.69
C ASP A 31 7.81 17.45 9.29
N PHE A 32 6.74 17.17 10.04
CA PHE A 32 5.91 15.97 9.87
C PHE A 32 5.51 15.70 8.41
N ASN A 33 5.04 16.72 7.68
CA ASN A 33 4.61 16.55 6.29
C ASN A 33 5.78 16.19 5.35
N GLN A 34 6.96 16.76 5.56
CA GLN A 34 8.15 16.42 4.78
C GLN A 34 8.63 14.98 5.07
N CYS A 35 8.53 14.57 6.34
CA CYS A 35 8.78 13.19 6.71
C CYS A 35 7.81 12.24 5.98
N LEU A 36 6.51 12.56 5.95
CA LEU A 36 5.50 11.73 5.29
C LEU A 36 5.72 11.63 3.78
N VAL A 37 6.06 12.73 3.11
CA VAL A 37 6.45 12.70 1.68
C VAL A 37 7.55 11.66 1.46
N THR A 38 8.61 11.72 2.28
CA THR A 38 9.74 10.79 2.19
C THR A 38 9.33 9.35 2.52
N ALA A 39 8.49 9.17 3.53
CA ALA A 39 8.05 7.86 3.98
C ALA A 39 7.18 7.17 2.93
N VAL A 40 6.20 7.87 2.36
CA VAL A 40 5.34 7.35 1.29
C VAL A 40 6.15 7.09 0.02
N GLN A 41 7.06 7.99 -0.35
CA GLN A 41 7.93 7.78 -1.51
C GLN A 41 8.77 6.49 -1.35
N GLY A 42 9.30 6.24 -0.15
CA GLY A 42 10.02 5.02 0.17
C GLY A 42 9.12 3.78 0.18
N ALA A 43 7.88 3.92 0.66
CA ALA A 43 6.92 2.82 0.70
C ALA A 43 6.48 2.38 -0.71
N ILE A 44 6.22 3.33 -1.62
CA ILE A 44 5.90 3.05 -3.02
C ILE A 44 6.99 2.20 -3.68
N LYS A 45 8.28 2.56 -3.48
CA LYS A 45 9.41 1.80 -4.00
C LYS A 45 9.52 0.39 -3.39
N GLN A 46 9.26 0.26 -2.09
CA GLN A 46 9.27 -1.05 -1.43
C GLN A 46 8.19 -1.98 -2.02
N LEU A 47 7.04 -1.41 -2.44
CA LEU A 47 5.94 -2.14 -3.06
C LEU A 47 6.14 -2.40 -4.57
N GLU A 48 7.33 -2.19 -5.14
CA GLU A 48 7.72 -2.82 -6.41
C GLU A 48 7.71 -4.36 -6.33
N LYS A 49 7.82 -4.88 -5.10
CA LYS A 49 7.71 -6.30 -4.79
C LYS A 49 6.59 -6.48 -3.75
N PRO A 50 5.87 -7.61 -3.78
CA PRO A 50 4.88 -7.90 -2.76
C PRO A 50 5.55 -8.07 -1.38
N ILE A 51 4.79 -7.81 -0.32
CA ILE A 51 5.17 -8.11 1.07
C ILE A 51 4.14 -9.11 1.61
N PRO A 52 4.36 -10.43 1.40
CA PRO A 52 3.38 -11.47 1.71
C PRO A 52 3.00 -11.53 3.19
N GLU A 53 3.94 -11.21 4.09
CA GLU A 53 3.71 -11.24 5.54
C GLU A 53 2.67 -10.21 6.01
N LEU A 54 2.45 -9.17 5.19
CA LEU A 54 1.49 -8.10 5.45
C LEU A 54 0.31 -8.11 4.46
N GLU A 55 0.22 -9.15 3.62
CA GLU A 55 -0.77 -9.25 2.54
C GLU A 55 -0.76 -8.03 1.60
N LEU A 56 0.39 -7.37 1.44
CA LEU A 56 0.54 -6.23 0.55
C LEU A 56 0.99 -6.72 -0.84
N PRO A 57 0.20 -6.47 -1.91
CA PRO A 57 0.57 -6.86 -3.27
C PRO A 57 1.66 -5.95 -3.86
N SER A 58 2.21 -6.35 -5.00
CA SER A 58 3.03 -5.47 -5.84
C SER A 58 2.18 -4.34 -6.43
N LEU A 59 2.79 -3.16 -6.60
CA LEU A 59 2.27 -2.05 -7.41
C LEU A 59 2.71 -2.12 -8.87
N GLU A 60 3.47 -3.16 -9.26
CA GLU A 60 4.01 -3.31 -10.60
C GLU A 60 3.93 -4.78 -11.08
N PRO A 61 2.97 -5.14 -11.95
CA PRO A 61 1.76 -4.37 -12.31
C PRO A 61 0.68 -4.43 -11.22
N VAL A 62 -0.20 -3.43 -11.20
CA VAL A 62 -1.51 -3.53 -10.52
C VAL A 62 -2.47 -4.26 -11.44
N LYS A 63 -3.05 -5.35 -10.94
CA LYS A 63 -3.96 -6.20 -11.72
C LYS A 63 -5.41 -5.97 -11.31
N GLY A 64 -6.29 -5.84 -12.30
CA GLY A 64 -7.72 -5.71 -12.06
C GLY A 64 -8.54 -6.68 -12.93
N PRO A 65 -9.57 -7.33 -12.36
CA PRO A 65 -10.40 -8.26 -13.13
C PRO A 65 -11.31 -7.52 -14.10
N HIS A 66 -11.87 -6.37 -13.70
CA HIS A 66 -12.82 -5.61 -14.49
C HIS A 66 -12.75 -4.11 -14.17
N LEU A 67 -12.87 -3.25 -15.18
CA LEU A 67 -12.98 -1.79 -15.04
C LEU A 67 -13.91 -1.23 -16.13
N THR A 68 -14.97 -0.53 -15.71
CA THR A 68 -15.80 0.27 -16.62
C THR A 68 -15.43 1.74 -16.45
N VAL A 69 -15.00 2.38 -17.53
CA VAL A 69 -14.81 3.83 -17.59
C VAL A 69 -16.02 4.43 -18.29
N ALA A 70 -16.80 5.20 -17.53
CA ALA A 70 -18.00 5.87 -18.02
C ALA A 70 -17.67 6.86 -19.15
N PRO A 71 -18.62 7.12 -20.07
CA PRO A 71 -18.45 8.13 -21.11
C PRO A 71 -18.09 9.51 -20.55
N GLY A 72 -17.17 10.18 -21.22
CA GLY A 72 -16.84 11.58 -20.95
C GLY A 72 -17.97 12.51 -21.40
N ARG A 73 -18.16 13.63 -20.69
CA ARG A 73 -19.28 14.55 -20.93
C ARG A 73 -19.30 15.24 -22.31
N ASN A 74 -18.14 15.43 -22.95
CA ASN A 74 -18.01 16.38 -24.07
C ASN A 74 -17.42 15.81 -25.38
N ILE A 75 -16.46 14.89 -25.30
CA ILE A 75 -15.62 14.52 -26.46
C ILE A 75 -15.45 13.01 -26.66
N PHE A 76 -15.94 12.19 -25.73
CA PHE A 76 -15.85 10.73 -25.81
C PHE A 76 -17.11 10.10 -25.20
N HIS A 77 -18.09 9.78 -26.05
CA HIS A 77 -19.37 9.17 -25.64
C HIS A 77 -19.34 7.63 -25.62
N ILE A 78 -18.15 7.04 -25.48
CA ILE A 78 -17.96 5.60 -25.52
C ILE A 78 -17.72 5.11 -24.10
N GLU A 79 -18.48 4.09 -23.69
CA GLU A 79 -18.18 3.32 -22.49
C GLU A 79 -17.02 2.37 -22.79
N GLN A 80 -16.00 2.39 -21.95
CA GLN A 80 -14.84 1.52 -22.09
C GLN A 80 -14.90 0.44 -21.03
N ASN A 81 -14.97 -0.82 -21.46
CA ASN A 81 -14.98 -1.98 -20.58
C ASN A 81 -13.65 -2.73 -20.75
N TYR A 82 -12.93 -2.88 -19.65
CA TYR A 82 -11.65 -3.59 -19.59
C TYR A 82 -11.81 -4.85 -18.74
N GLU A 83 -11.25 -5.96 -19.21
CA GLU A 83 -11.23 -7.26 -18.52
C GLU A 83 -9.79 -7.71 -18.34
N ASN A 84 -9.48 -8.31 -17.19
CA ASN A 84 -8.17 -8.90 -16.85
C ASN A 84 -6.99 -8.01 -17.24
N PHE A 85 -6.98 -6.77 -16.75
CA PHE A 85 -6.02 -5.76 -17.14
C PHE A 85 -4.84 -5.67 -16.17
N ASP A 86 -3.67 -5.35 -16.71
CA ASP A 86 -2.46 -5.01 -15.98
C ASP A 86 -2.17 -3.52 -16.20
N SER A 87 -2.02 -2.77 -15.11
CA SER A 87 -1.65 -1.35 -15.13
C SER A 87 -0.27 -1.16 -14.52
N TYR A 88 0.58 -0.41 -15.24
CA TYR A 88 2.00 -0.25 -14.94
C TYR A 88 2.34 1.18 -14.53
N GLY A 89 3.48 1.34 -13.86
CA GLY A 89 4.09 2.65 -13.56
C GLY A 89 3.79 3.22 -12.18
N PHE A 90 2.95 2.58 -11.36
CA PHE A 90 2.64 3.05 -10.01
C PHE A 90 3.88 3.06 -9.11
N SER A 91 4.81 2.13 -9.32
CA SER A 91 6.10 2.09 -8.61
C SER A 91 6.98 3.33 -8.86
N THR A 92 6.77 4.02 -9.98
CA THR A 92 7.53 5.20 -10.40
C THR A 92 6.92 6.53 -9.94
N ALA A 93 5.81 6.48 -9.20
CA ALA A 93 5.12 7.67 -8.73
C ALA A 93 6.03 8.58 -7.89
N ASN A 94 5.88 9.89 -8.10
CA ASN A 94 6.58 10.93 -7.34
C ASN A 94 5.63 11.56 -6.33
N VAL A 95 5.97 11.48 -5.05
CA VAL A 95 5.25 12.11 -3.96
C VAL A 95 5.78 13.53 -3.76
N SER A 96 4.99 14.52 -4.13
CA SER A 96 5.40 15.93 -4.05
C SER A 96 4.92 16.66 -2.81
N LYS A 97 3.80 16.24 -2.21
CA LYS A 97 3.18 16.88 -1.05
C LYS A 97 2.38 15.90 -0.22
N PHE A 98 2.37 16.09 1.09
CA PHE A 98 1.41 15.51 2.01
C PHE A 98 0.51 16.63 2.55
N ALA A 99 -0.81 16.39 2.58
CA ALA A 99 -1.83 17.40 2.89
C ALA A 99 -1.75 17.91 4.33
#